data_AF-A0A7S0KHJ9-F1
#
_entry.id   AF-A0A7S0KHJ9-F1
#
_cell.length_a   1.000
_cell.length_b   1.000
_cell.length_c   1.000
_cell.angle_alpha   90.00
_cell.angle_beta   90.00
_cell.angle_gamma   90.00
#
_symmetry.space_group_name_H-M   'P 1'
#
loop_
_entity.id
_entity.type
_entity.pdbx_description
1 polymer ?
#
loop_
_entity_poly.entity_id
_entity_poly.type
_entity_poly.pdbx_seq_one_letter_code
_entity_poly.pdbx_strand_id
1 'polypeptide(L)'
;DELASMLRRASFAVSVGLRPMNSSSFVARTHSYLRWQGARRIAEIGRIQQFARANCDDLDSASGRDGDTKSSFSSIDALADLIGVKDRGLIRAQCFVGGAWTDADDGDTLPVFNPANGLEILRVPKMGRAETVRSIANASGAMPEWSALTASKRASILHRWYSLILDNGDDLARIMVAEQGKPMAEAKGEVAYAASFVEWFAEEARRAYGEVIPTHDLDTRVFATRQPVGVCAAITPWNFPLAMITRKAAAALAAGCVVVVKPSEETPLSAFALGVLAERAGFPPGTIQFITGDHEAIGDALTSSDAVRKLSFTGSTEVGKTLAVKCAATVKNVSLELGGNAPFIVFPDANIDAAVKGAILSKFRNSGQTCVCAQRFIVHESVVEEFATKFAAEAKRLVVGDGFGGTTDQGPLINADALRKVESHVDDAVKKGAVVLCGGERVFPEGSEEGRSPEGPLKGGHFYAPTVLVECDADMAVFREETFGPVAAIATFETEAQAIAMANAGRAGLASYVFTRDNATLWRVSEALEYGIVGANTGMISTASAPFGGMRESGIGREGGKHGLEEYLEVKYLCMAGLDEKRRPW
;
A
#
# COMPACT_ATOMS: atom_id res chain seq x y z
N ASP A 1 27.73 -15.34 -0.17
CA ASP A 1 27.11 -16.54 0.44
C ASP A 1 27.03 -17.79 -0.42
N GLU A 2 26.70 -17.74 -1.71
CA GLU A 2 26.73 -18.93 -2.57
C GLU A 2 28.12 -19.56 -2.71
N LEU A 3 29.18 -18.74 -2.77
CA LEU A 3 30.57 -19.22 -2.77
C LEU A 3 30.93 -19.98 -1.47
N ALA A 4 30.42 -19.51 -0.32
CA ALA A 4 30.61 -20.14 0.98
C ALA A 4 29.77 -21.42 1.14
N SER A 5 28.62 -21.51 0.47
CA SER A 5 27.79 -22.72 0.36
C SER A 5 28.47 -23.78 -0.52
N MET A 6 29.08 -23.38 -1.63
CA MET A 6 29.85 -24.27 -2.51
C MET A 6 31.12 -24.82 -1.84
N LEU A 7 31.85 -23.99 -1.08
CA LEU A 7 33.04 -24.43 -0.34
C LEU A 7 32.71 -25.44 0.77
N ARG A 8 31.54 -25.31 1.43
CA ARG A 8 31.05 -26.29 2.41
C ARG A 8 30.65 -27.62 1.77
N ARG A 9 30.08 -27.61 0.57
CA ARG A 9 29.76 -28.85 -0.19
C ARG A 9 31.01 -29.53 -0.74
N ALA A 10 32.03 -28.77 -1.13
CA ALA A 10 33.33 -29.30 -1.55
C ALA A 10 34.10 -29.97 -0.40
N SER A 11 34.04 -29.41 0.81
CA SER A 11 34.65 -30.00 2.01
C SER A 11 33.99 -31.33 2.41
N PHE A 12 32.69 -31.50 2.17
CA PHE A 12 31.98 -32.77 2.39
C PHE A 12 32.38 -33.86 1.38
N ALA A 13 32.58 -33.49 0.10
CA ALA A 13 32.98 -34.43 -0.95
C ALA A 13 34.42 -34.98 -0.79
N VAL A 14 35.30 -34.27 -0.08
CA VAL A 14 36.67 -34.73 0.22
C VAL A 14 36.70 -35.76 1.36
N SER A 15 35.66 -35.82 2.20
CA SER A 15 35.58 -36.76 3.34
C SER A 15 35.06 -38.17 2.97
N VAL A 16 34.55 -38.37 1.76
CA VAL A 16 34.01 -39.64 1.29
C VAL A 16 34.78 -40.07 0.04
N GLY A 17 35.81 -40.90 0.23
CA GLY A 17 36.86 -41.19 -0.75
C GLY A 17 36.40 -41.70 -2.11
N LEU A 18 36.11 -40.78 -3.04
CA LEU A 18 35.96 -41.03 -4.46
C LEU A 18 37.16 -40.47 -5.24
N ARG A 19 37.72 -41.31 -6.11
CA ARG A 19 38.92 -41.11 -6.94
C ARG A 19 38.86 -39.84 -7.83
N PRO A 20 40.02 -39.28 -8.24
CA PRO A 20 40.10 -37.94 -8.81
C PRO A 20 39.64 -37.90 -10.28
N MET A 21 38.70 -37.00 -10.59
CA MET A 21 38.50 -36.52 -11.97
C MET A 21 39.53 -35.41 -12.26
N ASN A 22 40.14 -35.48 -13.45
CA ASN A 22 41.15 -34.55 -13.96
C ASN A 22 40.78 -33.08 -13.75
N SER A 23 41.68 -32.36 -13.07
CA SER A 23 41.58 -30.95 -12.68
C SER A 23 41.57 -29.95 -13.83
N SER A 24 41.79 -30.38 -15.09
CA SER A 24 41.76 -29.49 -16.26
C SER A 24 40.35 -29.21 -16.81
N SER A 25 39.39 -30.14 -16.66
CA SER A 25 38.05 -29.98 -17.25
C SER A 25 37.09 -29.12 -16.41
N PHE A 26 37.31 -29.08 -15.09
CA PHE A 26 36.50 -28.29 -14.15
C PHE A 26 36.86 -26.80 -14.18
N VAL A 27 38.17 -26.49 -14.25
CA VAL A 27 38.67 -25.12 -14.40
C VAL A 27 38.24 -24.53 -15.74
N ALA A 28 38.25 -25.32 -16.82
CA ALA A 28 37.81 -24.87 -18.14
C ALA A 28 36.30 -24.54 -18.19
N ARG A 29 35.43 -25.33 -17.55
CA ARG A 29 33.98 -25.07 -17.52
C ARG A 29 33.60 -23.89 -16.63
N THR A 30 34.30 -23.70 -15.51
CA THR A 30 34.07 -22.58 -14.59
C THR A 30 34.55 -21.25 -15.19
N HIS A 31 35.69 -21.25 -15.89
CA HIS A 31 36.15 -20.07 -16.64
C HIS A 31 35.24 -19.71 -17.81
N SER A 32 34.65 -20.71 -18.49
CA SER A 32 33.73 -20.49 -19.61
C SER A 32 32.40 -19.88 -19.14
N TYR A 33 31.87 -20.32 -17.98
CA TYR A 33 30.64 -19.80 -17.39
C TYR A 33 30.80 -18.37 -16.84
N LEU A 34 31.93 -18.09 -16.18
CA LEU A 34 32.27 -16.73 -15.71
C LEU A 34 32.55 -15.76 -16.86
N ARG A 35 33.18 -16.22 -17.95
CA ARG A 35 33.32 -15.43 -19.19
C ARG A 35 31.97 -15.19 -19.88
N TRP A 36 31.05 -16.14 -19.85
CA TRP A 36 29.71 -15.99 -20.44
C TRP A 36 28.85 -14.99 -19.65
N GLN A 37 28.85 -15.03 -18.31
CA GLN A 37 28.13 -14.05 -17.49
C GLN A 37 28.79 -12.65 -17.50
N GLY A 38 30.13 -12.58 -17.56
CA GLY A 38 30.87 -11.33 -17.72
C GLY A 38 30.63 -10.67 -19.08
N ALA A 39 30.61 -11.46 -20.17
CA ALA A 39 30.32 -10.95 -21.52
C ALA A 39 28.88 -10.44 -21.66
N ARG A 40 27.91 -11.03 -20.95
CA ARG A 40 26.52 -10.58 -20.97
C ARG A 40 26.34 -9.23 -20.24
N ARG A 41 26.98 -9.05 -19.08
CA ARG A 41 27.02 -7.76 -18.35
C ARG A 41 27.77 -6.67 -19.11
N ILE A 42 28.88 -7.00 -19.76
CA ILE A 42 29.65 -6.04 -20.58
C ILE A 42 28.88 -5.68 -21.87
N ALA A 43 28.12 -6.60 -22.47
CA ALA A 43 27.26 -6.32 -23.62
C ALA A 43 25.98 -5.55 -23.26
N GLU A 44 25.57 -5.56 -21.98
CA GLU A 44 24.43 -4.82 -21.44
C GLU A 44 24.84 -3.40 -21.04
N ILE A 45 25.98 -3.25 -20.35
CA ILE A 45 26.63 -1.94 -20.11
C ILE A 45 27.07 -1.31 -21.44
N GLY A 46 27.59 -2.10 -22.38
CA GLY A 46 27.95 -1.66 -23.71
C GLY A 46 26.75 -1.20 -24.55
N ARG A 47 25.58 -1.83 -24.40
CA ARG A 47 24.32 -1.37 -25.03
C ARG A 47 23.78 -0.09 -24.39
N ILE A 48 23.87 0.05 -23.06
CA ILE A 48 23.51 1.28 -22.35
C ILE A 48 24.45 2.43 -22.76
N GLN A 49 25.75 2.16 -22.93
CA GLN A 49 26.73 3.15 -23.38
C GLN A 49 26.65 3.45 -24.89
N GLN A 50 26.31 2.48 -25.75
CA GLN A 50 26.03 2.72 -27.17
C GLN A 50 24.72 3.47 -27.38
N PHE A 51 23.69 3.20 -26.57
CA PHE A 51 22.44 3.97 -26.56
C PHE A 51 22.67 5.41 -26.07
N ALA A 52 23.52 5.60 -25.06
CA ALA A 52 23.92 6.92 -24.60
C ALA A 52 24.80 7.69 -25.61
N ARG A 53 25.58 6.99 -26.46
CA ARG A 53 26.41 7.62 -27.51
C ARG A 53 25.64 7.88 -28.81
N ALA A 54 24.76 6.97 -29.22
CA ALA A 54 23.95 7.12 -30.44
C ALA A 54 22.90 8.25 -30.33
N ASN A 55 22.59 8.71 -29.11
CA ASN A 55 21.71 9.86 -28.86
C ASN A 55 22.49 11.16 -28.52
N CYS A 56 23.82 11.17 -28.67
CA CYS A 56 24.64 12.38 -28.50
C CYS A 56 25.14 12.98 -29.83
N ASP A 57 25.04 12.26 -30.95
CA ASP A 57 25.65 12.67 -32.23
C ASP A 57 24.68 13.28 -33.26
N ASP A 58 23.43 13.60 -32.88
CA ASP A 58 22.44 14.29 -33.75
C ASP A 58 22.20 15.76 -33.37
N LEU A 59 23.19 16.42 -32.75
CA LEU A 59 23.12 17.84 -32.34
C LEU A 59 23.93 18.82 -33.19
N ASP A 60 24.36 18.45 -34.40
CA ASP A 60 25.02 19.37 -35.33
C ASP A 60 24.39 19.31 -36.73
N SER A 61 23.15 19.80 -36.90
CA SER A 61 22.70 20.48 -38.13
C SER A 61 21.25 21.00 -38.05
N ALA A 62 20.97 21.95 -37.14
CA ALA A 62 19.83 22.85 -37.31
C ALA A 62 20.02 24.13 -36.50
N SER A 63 20.55 25.16 -37.16
CA SER A 63 20.55 26.52 -36.63
C SER A 63 19.12 27.08 -36.55
N GLY A 64 18.60 27.30 -35.34
CA GLY A 64 17.38 28.12 -35.17
C GLY A 64 16.64 28.01 -33.84
N ARG A 65 17.07 28.81 -32.85
CA ARG A 65 16.33 29.44 -31.72
C ARG A 65 15.63 28.58 -30.64
N ASP A 66 16.07 28.88 -29.40
CA ASP A 66 15.39 28.90 -28.10
C ASP A 66 14.93 27.59 -27.40
N GLY A 67 15.58 27.31 -26.26
CA GLY A 67 14.90 26.99 -24.98
C GLY A 67 14.76 25.53 -24.53
N ASP A 68 15.55 25.16 -23.50
CA ASP A 68 15.25 24.17 -22.45
C ASP A 68 15.29 22.66 -22.81
N THR A 69 16.47 22.03 -22.74
CA THR A 69 16.63 20.56 -22.76
C THR A 69 16.66 19.98 -21.33
N LYS A 70 15.48 19.85 -20.71
CA LYS A 70 15.27 18.87 -19.62
C LYS A 70 14.99 17.52 -20.26
N SER A 71 15.79 16.50 -19.95
CA SER A 71 15.59 15.13 -20.43
C SER A 71 14.30 14.54 -19.80
N SER A 72 13.16 14.79 -20.44
CA SER A 72 11.90 14.12 -20.14
C SER A 72 11.84 12.81 -20.92
N PHE A 73 11.49 11.70 -20.25
CA PHE A 73 11.07 10.49 -20.96
C PHE A 73 9.64 10.71 -21.41
N SER A 74 9.44 11.20 -22.64
CA SER A 74 8.15 11.68 -23.12
C SER A 74 7.24 10.59 -23.70
N SER A 75 7.58 9.29 -23.56
CA SER A 75 6.77 8.21 -24.13
C SER A 75 6.63 7.00 -23.20
N ILE A 76 5.44 6.38 -23.28
CA ILE A 76 5.10 5.12 -22.62
C ILE A 76 6.12 4.02 -22.97
N ASP A 77 6.59 4.00 -24.22
CA ASP A 77 7.55 3.01 -24.72
C ASP A 77 8.90 3.12 -24.02
N ALA A 78 9.41 4.34 -23.87
CA ALA A 78 10.68 4.58 -23.18
C ALA A 78 10.60 4.20 -21.70
N LEU A 79 9.48 4.52 -21.03
CA LEU A 79 9.26 4.09 -19.65
C LEU A 79 9.21 2.56 -19.57
N ALA A 80 8.41 1.90 -20.42
CA ALA A 80 8.28 0.45 -20.42
C ALA A 80 9.63 -0.27 -20.57
N ASP A 81 10.48 0.22 -21.49
CA ASP A 81 11.83 -0.32 -21.69
C ASP A 81 12.74 -0.07 -20.49
N LEU A 82 12.68 1.12 -19.90
CA LEU A 82 13.46 1.49 -18.72
C LEU A 82 13.16 0.56 -17.53
N ILE A 83 11.88 0.32 -17.25
CA ILE A 83 11.45 -0.47 -16.08
C ILE A 83 11.23 -1.95 -16.42
N GLY A 84 11.43 -2.35 -17.68
CA GLY A 84 11.35 -3.72 -18.16
C GLY A 84 9.95 -4.35 -18.12
N VAL A 85 8.91 -3.54 -18.37
CA VAL A 85 7.51 -3.98 -18.48
C VAL A 85 7.29 -4.66 -19.84
N LYS A 86 6.70 -5.86 -19.83
CA LYS A 86 6.47 -6.64 -21.06
C LYS A 86 5.19 -6.22 -21.77
N ASP A 87 4.09 -6.10 -21.03
CA ASP A 87 2.83 -5.61 -21.57
C ASP A 87 2.76 -4.08 -21.45
N ARG A 88 3.22 -3.41 -22.51
CA ARG A 88 3.21 -1.94 -22.63
C ARG A 88 1.82 -1.34 -22.51
N GLY A 89 0.77 -2.13 -22.81
CA GLY A 89 -0.63 -1.67 -22.70
C GLY A 89 -1.08 -1.39 -21.28
N LEU A 90 -0.35 -1.87 -20.26
CA LEU A 90 -0.62 -1.59 -18.85
C LEU A 90 -0.24 -0.17 -18.43
N ILE A 91 0.69 0.47 -19.15
CA ILE A 91 1.11 1.84 -18.87
C ILE A 91 0.20 2.80 -19.65
N ARG A 92 -0.47 3.68 -18.92
CA ARG A 92 -1.34 4.72 -19.48
C ARG A 92 -0.98 6.08 -18.87
N ALA A 93 -1.10 7.12 -19.68
CA ALA A 93 -0.87 8.51 -19.29
C ALA A 93 -2.18 9.32 -19.21
N GLN A 94 -3.33 8.63 -19.22
CA GLN A 94 -4.67 9.20 -19.31
C GLN A 94 -5.53 8.66 -18.18
N CYS A 95 -6.58 9.38 -17.80
CA CYS A 95 -7.57 8.90 -16.84
C CYS A 95 -8.56 7.95 -17.52
N PHE A 96 -9.19 7.04 -16.76
CA PHE A 96 -10.18 6.11 -17.28
C PHE A 96 -11.59 6.55 -16.89
N VAL A 97 -12.33 7.14 -17.82
CA VAL A 97 -13.63 7.78 -17.59
C VAL A 97 -14.66 7.21 -18.56
N GLY A 98 -15.77 6.70 -18.05
CA GLY A 98 -16.87 6.18 -18.87
C GLY A 98 -16.49 5.04 -19.82
N GLY A 99 -15.42 4.30 -19.54
CA GLY A 99 -14.91 3.26 -20.44
C GLY A 99 -13.94 3.74 -21.51
N ALA A 100 -13.47 5.00 -21.43
CA ALA A 100 -12.48 5.56 -22.34
C ALA A 100 -11.27 6.12 -21.58
N TRP A 101 -10.13 6.16 -22.24
CA TRP A 101 -8.92 6.85 -21.76
C TRP A 101 -8.97 8.31 -22.21
N THR A 102 -8.92 9.26 -21.28
CA THR A 102 -9.20 10.68 -21.53
C THR A 102 -8.22 11.60 -20.79
N ASP A 103 -7.85 12.70 -21.44
CA ASP A 103 -7.05 13.79 -20.89
C ASP A 103 -7.91 14.80 -20.10
N ALA A 104 -7.30 15.79 -19.46
CA ALA A 104 -8.02 16.90 -18.83
C ALA A 104 -8.60 17.82 -19.93
N ASP A 105 -9.73 18.48 -19.67
CA ASP A 105 -10.40 19.30 -20.69
C ASP A 105 -9.55 20.50 -21.14
N ASP A 106 -8.76 21.05 -20.23
CA ASP A 106 -7.83 22.15 -20.45
C ASP A 106 -6.43 21.69 -20.92
N GLY A 107 -6.19 20.37 -20.95
CA GLY A 107 -4.90 19.78 -21.28
C GLY A 107 -3.85 19.85 -20.16
N ASP A 108 -4.21 20.31 -18.96
CA ASP A 108 -3.26 20.38 -17.84
C ASP A 108 -2.84 18.99 -17.36
N THR A 109 -1.59 18.90 -16.91
CA THR A 109 -0.98 17.63 -16.47
C THR A 109 -0.14 17.79 -15.21
N LEU A 110 0.00 16.70 -14.47
CA LEU A 110 0.85 16.55 -13.28
C LEU A 110 2.01 15.60 -13.58
N PRO A 111 3.24 15.92 -13.16
CA PRO A 111 4.38 15.01 -13.28
C PRO A 111 4.28 13.88 -12.24
N VAL A 112 4.71 12.69 -12.63
CA VAL A 112 4.97 11.54 -11.74
C VAL A 112 6.47 11.34 -11.67
N PHE A 113 7.02 11.30 -10.46
CA PHE A 113 8.47 11.18 -10.25
C PHE A 113 8.83 9.79 -9.69
N ASN A 114 10.00 9.29 -10.07
CA ASN A 114 10.61 8.15 -9.40
C ASN A 114 11.33 8.65 -8.11
N PRO A 115 10.92 8.21 -6.92
CA PRO A 115 11.47 8.71 -5.65
C PRO A 115 12.92 8.27 -5.37
N ALA A 116 13.44 7.28 -6.10
CA ALA A 116 14.81 6.79 -5.94
C ALA A 116 15.85 7.69 -6.61
N ASN A 117 15.46 8.46 -7.63
CA ASN A 117 16.40 9.26 -8.43
C ASN A 117 15.87 10.65 -8.84
N GLY A 118 14.61 10.96 -8.54
CA GLY A 118 13.97 12.25 -8.87
C GLY A 118 13.60 12.41 -10.34
N LEU A 119 13.68 11.36 -11.15
CA LEU A 119 13.35 11.39 -12.57
C LEU A 119 11.84 11.53 -12.78
N GLU A 120 11.41 12.47 -13.63
CA GLU A 120 10.03 12.50 -14.13
C GLU A 120 9.81 11.33 -15.09
N ILE A 121 8.97 10.36 -14.70
CA ILE A 121 8.75 9.12 -15.46
C ILE A 121 7.56 9.22 -16.43
N LEU A 122 6.55 10.03 -16.09
CA LEU A 122 5.39 10.28 -16.94
C LEU A 122 4.64 11.52 -16.46
N ARG A 123 3.72 12.03 -17.28
CA ARG A 123 2.73 13.04 -16.88
C ARG A 123 1.33 12.46 -17.00
N VAL A 124 0.45 12.79 -16.06
CA VAL A 124 -0.94 12.34 -16.02
C VAL A 124 -1.90 13.54 -16.00
N PRO A 125 -3.18 13.39 -16.37
CA PRO A 125 -4.09 14.51 -16.46
C PRO A 125 -4.31 15.16 -15.09
N LYS A 126 -4.41 16.49 -15.08
CA LYS A 126 -4.80 17.27 -13.91
C LYS A 126 -6.29 17.61 -13.98
N MET A 127 -7.15 16.59 -13.89
CA MET A 127 -8.59 16.79 -13.95
C MET A 127 -9.12 17.64 -12.78
N GLY A 128 -10.22 18.34 -13.01
CA GLY A 128 -10.89 19.15 -12.02
C GLY A 128 -12.33 18.71 -11.76
N ARG A 129 -13.15 19.69 -11.40
CA ARG A 129 -14.56 19.48 -11.05
C ARG A 129 -15.40 18.98 -12.23
N ALA A 130 -15.19 19.51 -13.43
CA ALA A 130 -16.03 19.21 -14.59
C ALA A 130 -15.92 17.74 -15.02
N GLU A 131 -14.69 17.24 -15.13
CA GLU A 131 -14.37 15.85 -15.42
C GLU A 131 -14.92 14.93 -14.33
N THR A 132 -14.77 15.32 -13.05
CA THR A 132 -15.29 14.54 -11.92
C THR A 132 -16.81 14.40 -11.97
N VAL A 133 -17.53 15.47 -12.29
CA VAL A 133 -18.99 15.44 -12.47
C VAL A 133 -19.38 14.50 -13.61
N ARG A 134 -18.64 14.51 -14.73
CA ARG A 134 -18.87 13.55 -15.83
C ARG A 134 -18.61 12.11 -15.41
N SER A 135 -17.54 11.85 -14.64
CA SER A 135 -17.26 10.52 -14.09
C SER A 135 -18.39 10.02 -13.18
N ILE A 136 -18.93 10.88 -12.32
CA ILE A 136 -20.10 10.56 -11.47
C ILE A 136 -21.33 10.26 -12.33
N ALA A 137 -21.58 11.04 -13.39
CA ALA A 137 -22.71 10.82 -14.30
C ALA A 137 -22.58 9.48 -15.03
N ASN A 138 -21.39 9.15 -15.54
CA ASN A 138 -21.10 7.86 -16.17
C ASN A 138 -21.31 6.68 -15.20
N ALA A 139 -20.86 6.82 -13.95
CA ALA A 139 -21.10 5.81 -12.92
C ALA A 139 -22.60 5.62 -12.67
N SER A 140 -23.32 6.73 -12.48
CA SER A 140 -24.77 6.73 -12.28
C SER A 140 -25.53 6.06 -13.43
N GLY A 141 -25.09 6.28 -14.68
CA GLY A 141 -25.64 5.63 -15.86
C GLY A 141 -25.39 4.12 -15.94
N ALA A 142 -24.23 3.65 -15.46
CA ALA A 142 -23.87 2.22 -15.43
C ALA A 142 -24.56 1.43 -14.31
N MET A 143 -24.98 2.11 -13.23
CA MET A 143 -25.51 1.48 -12.02
C MET A 143 -26.71 0.53 -12.26
N PRO A 144 -27.74 0.90 -13.05
CA PRO A 144 -28.90 0.02 -13.26
C PRO A 144 -28.53 -1.32 -13.91
N GLU A 145 -27.65 -1.30 -14.91
CA GLU A 145 -27.21 -2.53 -15.60
C GLU A 145 -26.35 -3.40 -14.68
N TRP A 146 -25.36 -2.78 -14.02
CA TRP A 146 -24.42 -3.51 -13.16
C TRP A 146 -25.11 -4.16 -11.95
N SER A 147 -25.97 -3.41 -11.27
CA SER A 147 -26.67 -3.89 -10.07
C SER A 147 -27.74 -4.94 -10.37
N ALA A 148 -28.31 -4.94 -11.59
CA ALA A 148 -29.26 -5.95 -12.06
C ALA A 148 -28.61 -7.30 -12.37
N LEU A 149 -27.28 -7.36 -12.57
CA LEU A 149 -26.59 -8.63 -12.71
C LEU A 149 -26.75 -9.48 -11.45
N THR A 150 -26.85 -10.80 -11.62
CA THR A 150 -26.79 -11.70 -10.47
C THR A 150 -25.42 -11.62 -9.81
N ALA A 151 -25.37 -11.89 -8.50
CA ALA A 151 -24.11 -11.98 -7.75
C ALA A 151 -23.09 -12.91 -8.44
N SER A 152 -23.55 -14.04 -8.99
CA SER A 152 -22.69 -14.98 -9.72
C SER A 152 -22.04 -14.38 -10.96
N LYS A 153 -22.78 -13.56 -11.74
CA LYS A 153 -22.23 -12.88 -12.93
C LYS A 153 -21.20 -11.82 -12.54
N ARG A 154 -21.47 -11.02 -11.50
CA ARG A 154 -20.49 -10.05 -10.97
C ARG A 154 -19.23 -10.75 -10.45
N ALA A 155 -19.40 -11.82 -9.68
CA ALA A 155 -18.30 -12.66 -9.19
C ALA A 155 -17.43 -13.21 -10.33
N SER A 156 -18.04 -13.67 -11.43
CA SER A 156 -17.28 -14.15 -12.59
C SER A 156 -16.42 -13.06 -13.25
N ILE A 157 -16.89 -11.81 -13.30
CA ILE A 157 -16.10 -10.68 -13.82
C ILE A 157 -14.95 -10.35 -12.86
N LEU A 158 -15.23 -10.30 -11.56
CA LEU A 158 -14.21 -10.07 -10.53
C LEU A 158 -13.13 -11.16 -10.53
N HIS A 159 -13.49 -12.44 -10.65
CA HIS A 159 -12.51 -13.52 -10.76
C HIS A 159 -11.62 -13.39 -12.01
N ARG A 160 -12.15 -12.92 -13.14
CA ARG A 160 -11.31 -12.63 -14.32
C ARG A 160 -10.34 -11.49 -14.04
N TRP A 161 -10.79 -10.43 -13.37
CA TRP A 161 -9.92 -9.33 -12.98
C TRP A 161 -8.82 -9.79 -12.03
N TYR A 162 -9.16 -10.63 -11.05
CA TYR A 162 -8.20 -11.30 -10.16
C TYR A 162 -7.14 -12.09 -10.94
N SER A 163 -7.56 -12.97 -11.86
CA SER A 163 -6.62 -13.74 -12.68
C SER A 163 -5.70 -12.83 -13.50
N LEU A 164 -6.26 -11.79 -14.13
CA LEU A 164 -5.49 -10.82 -14.91
C LEU A 164 -4.47 -10.06 -14.07
N ILE A 165 -4.79 -9.70 -12.82
CA ILE A 165 -3.84 -9.07 -11.89
C ILE A 165 -2.66 -10.00 -11.61
N LEU A 166 -2.93 -11.29 -11.34
CA LEU A 166 -1.87 -12.27 -11.08
C LEU A 166 -1.02 -12.56 -12.32
N ASP A 167 -1.66 -12.72 -13.48
CA ASP A 167 -0.98 -13.00 -14.76
C ASP A 167 -0.03 -11.87 -15.16
N ASN A 168 -0.32 -10.64 -14.75
CA ASN A 168 0.48 -9.44 -15.03
C ASN A 168 1.29 -8.98 -13.81
N GLY A 169 1.45 -9.83 -12.79
CA GLY A 169 1.95 -9.38 -11.49
C GLY A 169 3.39 -8.85 -11.48
N ASP A 170 4.25 -9.38 -12.35
CA ASP A 170 5.62 -8.87 -12.50
C ASP A 170 5.64 -7.45 -13.09
N ASP A 171 4.80 -7.17 -14.09
CA ASP A 171 4.73 -5.85 -14.73
C ASP A 171 4.07 -4.83 -13.81
N LEU A 172 3.02 -5.22 -13.07
CA LEU A 172 2.41 -4.39 -12.04
C LEU A 172 3.39 -4.02 -10.93
N ALA A 173 4.20 -4.98 -10.48
CA ALA A 173 5.24 -4.71 -9.48
C ALA A 173 6.27 -3.71 -10.01
N ARG A 174 6.70 -3.82 -11.27
CA ARG A 174 7.66 -2.88 -11.88
C ARG A 174 7.10 -1.46 -11.97
N ILE A 175 5.85 -1.31 -12.39
CA ILE A 175 5.17 0.00 -12.43
C ILE A 175 5.14 0.61 -11.03
N MET A 176 4.73 -0.17 -10.03
CA MET A 176 4.67 0.27 -8.63
C MET A 176 6.05 0.69 -8.09
N VAL A 177 7.10 -0.09 -8.33
CA VAL A 177 8.45 0.26 -7.89
C VAL A 177 8.91 1.58 -8.54
N ALA A 178 8.59 1.79 -9.82
CA ALA A 178 8.99 3.00 -10.53
C ALA A 178 8.40 4.28 -9.96
N GLU A 179 7.14 4.28 -9.55
CA GLU A 179 6.45 5.47 -9.03
C GLU A 179 6.48 5.58 -7.50
N GLN A 180 6.53 4.46 -6.76
CA GLN A 180 6.44 4.46 -5.29
C GLN A 180 7.78 4.17 -4.60
N GLY A 181 8.66 3.39 -5.23
CA GLY A 181 10.03 3.14 -4.75
C GLY A 181 10.26 1.90 -3.89
N LYS A 182 9.23 1.21 -3.39
CA LYS A 182 9.45 0.01 -2.55
C LYS A 182 10.24 -1.08 -3.27
N PRO A 183 10.91 -1.99 -2.54
CA PRO A 183 11.62 -3.11 -3.15
C PRO A 183 10.72 -4.01 -4.00
N MET A 184 11.25 -4.55 -5.10
CA MET A 184 10.53 -5.46 -6.00
C MET A 184 9.86 -6.64 -5.27
N ALA A 185 10.49 -7.18 -4.22
CA ALA A 185 9.91 -8.26 -3.43
C ALA A 185 8.64 -7.82 -2.68
N GLU A 186 8.65 -6.62 -2.10
CA GLU A 186 7.48 -6.04 -1.45
C GLU A 186 6.38 -5.67 -2.46
N ALA A 187 6.75 -5.11 -3.61
CA ALA A 187 5.81 -4.79 -4.68
C ALA A 187 5.07 -6.03 -5.19
N LYS A 188 5.78 -7.16 -5.39
CA LYS A 188 5.15 -8.45 -5.73
C LYS A 188 4.24 -8.95 -4.61
N GLY A 189 4.66 -8.79 -3.35
CA GLY A 189 3.83 -9.09 -2.19
C GLY A 189 2.54 -8.28 -2.16
N GLU A 190 2.61 -6.98 -2.49
CA GLU A 190 1.43 -6.13 -2.61
C GLU A 190 0.54 -6.54 -3.77
N VAL A 191 1.07 -6.87 -4.94
CA VAL A 191 0.25 -7.36 -6.06
C VAL A 191 -0.59 -8.56 -5.64
N ALA A 192 0.02 -9.56 -4.99
CA ALA A 192 -0.69 -10.73 -4.49
C ALA A 192 -1.72 -10.35 -3.41
N TYR A 193 -1.36 -9.44 -2.50
CA TYR A 193 -2.27 -8.94 -1.47
C TYR A 193 -3.47 -8.18 -2.08
N ALA A 194 -3.23 -7.32 -3.06
CA ALA A 194 -4.26 -6.58 -3.77
C ALA A 194 -5.21 -7.52 -4.52
N ALA A 195 -4.66 -8.53 -5.21
CA ALA A 195 -5.43 -9.57 -5.90
C ALA A 195 -6.31 -10.37 -4.93
N SER A 196 -5.82 -10.67 -3.72
CA SER A 196 -6.58 -11.44 -2.73
C SER A 196 -7.89 -10.77 -2.30
N PHE A 197 -7.97 -9.44 -2.28
CA PHE A 197 -9.24 -8.74 -2.03
C PHE A 197 -10.24 -8.92 -3.18
N VAL A 198 -9.75 -8.94 -4.42
CA VAL A 198 -10.61 -9.15 -5.59
C VAL A 198 -11.20 -10.55 -5.57
N GLU A 199 -10.38 -11.57 -5.30
CA GLU A 199 -10.83 -12.95 -5.11
C GLU A 199 -11.83 -13.06 -3.95
N TRP A 200 -11.46 -12.55 -2.78
CA TRP A 200 -12.30 -12.60 -1.58
C TRP A 200 -13.68 -11.98 -1.81
N PHE A 201 -13.74 -10.77 -2.40
CA PHE A 201 -15.02 -10.12 -2.64
C PHE A 201 -15.80 -10.70 -3.82
N ALA A 202 -15.14 -11.31 -4.81
CA ALA A 202 -15.84 -12.11 -5.82
C ALA A 202 -16.65 -13.24 -5.16
N GLU A 203 -16.07 -13.88 -4.15
CA GLU A 203 -16.73 -14.93 -3.39
C GLU A 203 -17.82 -14.37 -2.45
N GLU A 204 -17.52 -13.30 -1.71
CA GLU A 204 -18.48 -12.67 -0.81
C GLU A 204 -19.68 -12.04 -1.53
N ALA A 205 -19.56 -11.69 -2.82
CA ALA A 205 -20.69 -11.21 -3.62
C ALA A 205 -21.92 -12.15 -3.55
N ARG A 206 -21.69 -13.47 -3.44
CA ARG A 206 -22.73 -14.51 -3.37
C ARG A 206 -23.26 -14.75 -1.95
N ARG A 207 -22.70 -14.07 -0.95
CA ARG A 207 -22.97 -14.27 0.48
C ARG A 207 -23.52 -13.02 1.18
N ALA A 208 -24.06 -12.07 0.41
CA ALA A 208 -24.83 -10.94 0.92
C ALA A 208 -26.22 -11.39 1.44
N TYR A 209 -26.23 -12.18 2.52
CA TYR A 209 -27.45 -12.77 3.06
C TYR A 209 -28.34 -11.73 3.74
N GLY A 210 -29.64 -11.83 3.47
CA GLY A 210 -30.69 -11.18 4.25
C GLY A 210 -31.16 -12.07 5.41
N GLU A 211 -32.22 -11.63 6.08
CA GLU A 211 -32.80 -12.30 7.24
C GLU A 211 -34.31 -12.41 7.10
N VAL A 212 -34.87 -13.54 7.55
CA VAL A 212 -36.30 -13.70 7.82
C VAL A 212 -36.46 -13.59 9.33
N ILE A 213 -37.18 -12.57 9.79
CA ILE A 213 -37.28 -12.23 11.21
C ILE A 213 -38.64 -12.74 11.73
N PRO A 214 -38.69 -13.40 12.90
CA PRO A 214 -39.96 -13.75 13.54
C PRO A 214 -40.88 -12.54 13.60
N THR A 215 -42.12 -12.73 13.14
CA THR A 215 -43.07 -11.64 13.06
C THR A 215 -43.60 -11.26 14.45
N HIS A 216 -43.90 -9.97 14.64
CA HIS A 216 -44.57 -9.44 15.83
C HIS A 216 -46.10 -9.40 15.67
N ASP A 217 -46.62 -9.54 14.45
CA ASP A 217 -48.04 -9.58 14.11
C ASP A 217 -48.35 -10.81 13.25
N LEU A 218 -49.46 -11.47 13.55
CA LEU A 218 -49.87 -12.75 12.99
C LEU A 218 -50.09 -12.70 11.47
N ASP A 219 -50.57 -11.56 10.96
CA ASP A 219 -50.82 -11.35 9.53
C ASP A 219 -49.59 -10.83 8.76
N THR A 220 -48.44 -10.66 9.44
CA THR A 220 -47.26 -10.09 8.79
C THR A 220 -46.09 -11.06 8.70
N ARG A 221 -45.20 -10.82 7.73
CA ARG A 221 -43.87 -11.43 7.63
C ARG A 221 -42.84 -10.34 7.46
N VAL A 222 -41.74 -10.50 8.18
CA VAL A 222 -40.67 -9.50 8.24
C VAL A 222 -39.41 -10.03 7.59
N PHE A 223 -38.85 -9.24 6.68
CA PHE A 223 -37.61 -9.53 5.98
C PHE A 223 -36.65 -8.35 6.12
N ALA A 224 -35.37 -8.64 6.28
CA ALA A 224 -34.29 -7.68 6.07
C ALA A 224 -33.48 -8.13 4.85
N THR A 225 -33.46 -7.32 3.80
CA THR A 225 -32.70 -7.61 2.57
C THR A 225 -31.49 -6.67 2.47
N ARG A 226 -30.46 -7.05 1.72
CA ARG A 226 -29.27 -6.22 1.50
C ARG A 226 -29.20 -5.77 0.04
N GLN A 227 -28.98 -4.47 -0.18
CA GLN A 227 -28.93 -3.89 -1.53
C GLN A 227 -27.73 -2.95 -1.65
N PRO A 228 -27.12 -2.78 -2.83
CA PRO A 228 -25.98 -1.88 -2.98
C PRO A 228 -26.34 -0.44 -2.61
N VAL A 229 -25.41 0.26 -1.94
CA VAL A 229 -25.59 1.66 -1.53
C VAL A 229 -25.75 2.62 -2.73
N GLY A 230 -25.15 2.31 -3.88
CA GLY A 230 -25.25 3.14 -5.09
C GLY A 230 -23.92 3.46 -5.75
N VAL A 231 -23.75 4.72 -6.17
CA VAL A 231 -22.46 5.23 -6.66
C VAL A 231 -21.53 5.48 -5.49
N CYS A 232 -20.33 4.90 -5.57
CA CYS A 232 -19.29 5.01 -4.57
C CYS A 232 -18.13 5.88 -5.08
N ALA A 233 -17.51 6.61 -4.17
CA ALA A 233 -16.24 7.29 -4.39
C ALA A 233 -15.16 6.64 -3.51
N ALA A 234 -13.99 6.40 -4.08
CA ALA A 234 -12.83 5.89 -3.36
C ALA A 234 -11.65 6.85 -3.54
N ILE A 235 -11.10 7.38 -2.45
CA ILE A 235 -9.90 8.21 -2.47
C ILE A 235 -8.79 7.41 -1.77
N THR A 236 -7.69 7.12 -2.49
CA THR A 236 -6.65 6.19 -2.02
C THR A 236 -5.27 6.84 -1.93
N PRO A 237 -4.44 6.46 -0.94
CA PRO A 237 -3.11 7.01 -0.73
C PRO A 237 -2.08 6.35 -1.65
N TRP A 238 -0.84 6.82 -1.57
CA TRP A 238 0.27 6.36 -2.39
C TRP A 238 0.99 5.11 -1.88
N ASN A 239 0.91 4.80 -0.59
CA ASN A 239 1.80 3.83 0.05
C ASN A 239 1.53 2.37 -0.35
N PHE A 240 0.29 2.03 -0.67
CA PHE A 240 -0.11 0.74 -1.24
C PHE A 240 -1.02 1.00 -2.46
N PRO A 241 -0.45 1.40 -3.61
CA PRO A 241 -1.20 1.97 -4.71
C PRO A 241 -2.10 0.96 -5.44
N LEU A 242 -1.86 -0.35 -5.29
CA LEU A 242 -2.78 -1.38 -5.79
C LEU A 242 -3.76 -1.81 -4.69
N ALA A 243 -3.25 -2.17 -3.52
CA ALA A 243 -4.07 -2.81 -2.50
C ALA A 243 -5.14 -1.87 -1.92
N MET A 244 -4.87 -0.56 -1.80
CA MET A 244 -5.88 0.39 -1.30
C MET A 244 -7.05 0.56 -2.27
N ILE A 245 -6.80 0.37 -3.57
CA ILE A 245 -7.83 0.42 -4.59
C ILE A 245 -8.65 -0.86 -4.53
N THR A 246 -8.03 -2.04 -4.59
CA THR A 246 -8.78 -3.30 -4.65
C THR A 246 -9.55 -3.56 -3.35
N ARG A 247 -9.02 -3.16 -2.19
CA ARG A 247 -9.74 -3.19 -0.89
C ARG A 247 -11.08 -2.49 -0.92
N LYS A 248 -11.19 -1.38 -1.65
CA LYS A 248 -12.40 -0.55 -1.74
C LYS A 248 -13.26 -0.93 -2.94
N ALA A 249 -12.66 -0.92 -4.12
CA ALA A 249 -13.35 -1.14 -5.39
C ALA A 249 -13.91 -2.56 -5.50
N ALA A 250 -13.18 -3.59 -5.09
CA ALA A 250 -13.67 -4.96 -5.22
C ALA A 250 -14.91 -5.21 -4.34
N ALA A 251 -14.91 -4.69 -3.11
CA ALA A 251 -16.07 -4.77 -2.21
C ALA A 251 -17.29 -4.02 -2.78
N ALA A 252 -17.10 -2.79 -3.26
CA ALA A 252 -18.16 -2.01 -3.88
C ALA A 252 -18.76 -2.74 -5.10
N LEU A 253 -17.91 -3.21 -6.00
CA LEU A 253 -18.31 -3.90 -7.23
C LEU A 253 -19.01 -5.23 -6.92
N ALA A 254 -18.53 -6.00 -5.94
CA ALA A 254 -19.15 -7.23 -5.47
C ALA A 254 -20.57 -6.99 -4.93
N ALA A 255 -20.75 -5.95 -4.12
CA ALA A 255 -22.05 -5.52 -3.59
C ALA A 255 -23.04 -5.12 -4.69
N GLY A 256 -22.54 -4.78 -5.89
CA GLY A 256 -23.34 -4.29 -7.01
C GLY A 256 -23.35 -2.76 -7.13
N CYS A 257 -22.41 -2.08 -6.45
CA CYS A 257 -22.16 -0.66 -6.63
C CYS A 257 -21.27 -0.41 -7.85
N VAL A 258 -21.20 0.85 -8.25
CA VAL A 258 -20.24 1.39 -9.23
C VAL A 258 -19.30 2.36 -8.51
N VAL A 259 -18.08 2.56 -9.01
CA VAL A 259 -17.06 3.30 -8.27
C VAL A 259 -16.25 4.28 -9.13
N VAL A 260 -16.08 5.50 -8.62
CA VAL A 260 -15.11 6.48 -9.10
C VAL A 260 -13.92 6.50 -8.12
N VAL A 261 -12.73 6.17 -8.62
CA VAL A 261 -11.50 6.09 -7.83
C VAL A 261 -10.61 7.31 -8.13
N LYS A 262 -10.19 8.01 -7.08
CA LYS A 262 -9.16 9.03 -7.12
C LYS A 262 -7.91 8.50 -6.40
N PRO A 263 -6.90 7.99 -7.13
CA PRO A 263 -5.63 7.61 -6.54
C PRO A 263 -4.80 8.84 -6.14
N SER A 264 -3.68 8.60 -5.47
CA SER A 264 -2.69 9.63 -5.18
C SER A 264 -1.98 10.06 -6.46
N GLU A 265 -1.69 11.35 -6.58
CA GLU A 265 -0.94 11.94 -7.70
C GLU A 265 0.51 11.44 -7.77
N GLU A 266 1.06 10.99 -6.63
CA GLU A 266 2.40 10.41 -6.52
C GLU A 266 2.49 9.01 -7.17
N THR A 267 1.40 8.23 -7.19
CA THR A 267 1.42 6.83 -7.67
C THR A 267 0.20 6.42 -8.52
N PRO A 268 -0.16 7.20 -9.56
CA PRO A 268 -1.36 6.96 -10.35
C PRO A 268 -1.24 5.82 -11.37
N LEU A 269 -0.03 5.43 -11.77
CA LEU A 269 0.20 4.49 -12.87
C LEU A 269 -0.24 3.08 -12.50
N SER A 270 -0.04 2.66 -11.24
CA SER A 270 -0.57 1.41 -10.70
C SER A 270 -2.10 1.35 -10.79
N ALA A 271 -2.78 2.46 -10.51
CA ALA A 271 -4.24 2.56 -10.60
C ALA A 271 -4.72 2.44 -12.05
N PHE A 272 -4.01 3.08 -12.99
CA PHE A 272 -4.33 2.98 -14.41
C PHE A 272 -4.09 1.57 -14.95
N ALA A 273 -3.02 0.89 -14.52
CA ALA A 273 -2.80 -0.51 -14.87
C ALA A 273 -3.97 -1.40 -14.38
N LEU A 274 -4.50 -1.16 -13.18
CA LEU A 274 -5.73 -1.83 -12.71
C LEU A 274 -6.94 -1.51 -13.59
N GLY A 275 -7.06 -0.28 -14.08
CA GLY A 275 -8.10 0.13 -15.04
C GLY A 275 -8.02 -0.62 -16.37
N VAL A 276 -6.81 -0.77 -16.94
CA VAL A 276 -6.57 -1.59 -18.13
C VAL A 276 -7.01 -3.04 -17.89
N LEU A 277 -6.65 -3.60 -16.74
CA LEU A 277 -7.03 -4.97 -16.40
C LEU A 277 -8.53 -5.11 -16.13
N ALA A 278 -9.20 -4.07 -15.62
CA ALA A 278 -10.65 -4.04 -15.44
C ALA A 278 -11.38 -4.01 -16.79
N GLU A 279 -10.91 -3.17 -17.73
CA GLU A 279 -11.41 -3.16 -19.11
C GLU A 279 -11.30 -4.57 -19.74
N ARG A 280 -10.12 -5.20 -19.65
CA ARG A 280 -9.88 -6.56 -20.15
C ARG A 280 -10.71 -7.63 -19.45
N ALA A 281 -11.04 -7.44 -18.16
CA ALA A 281 -11.92 -8.34 -17.43
C ALA A 281 -13.38 -8.28 -17.91
N GLY A 282 -13.75 -7.21 -18.63
CA GLY A 282 -15.09 -7.00 -19.18
C GLY A 282 -16.04 -6.34 -18.19
N PHE A 283 -15.56 -5.43 -17.35
CA PHE A 283 -16.45 -4.54 -16.60
C PHE A 283 -17.20 -3.62 -17.59
N PRO A 284 -18.53 -3.43 -17.44
CA PRO A 284 -19.26 -2.49 -18.28
C PRO A 284 -18.72 -1.06 -18.13
N PRO A 285 -18.69 -0.25 -19.20
CA PRO A 285 -18.27 1.15 -19.15
C PRO A 285 -18.94 1.93 -18.00
N GLY A 286 -18.16 2.74 -17.28
CA GLY A 286 -18.63 3.53 -16.14
C GLY A 286 -18.72 2.79 -14.80
N THR A 287 -18.60 1.46 -14.78
CA THR A 287 -18.70 0.66 -13.54
C THR A 287 -17.53 0.90 -12.58
N ILE A 288 -16.32 1.03 -13.12
CA ILE A 288 -15.10 1.43 -12.40
C ILE A 288 -14.39 2.49 -13.24
N GLN A 289 -13.97 3.57 -12.60
CA GLN A 289 -13.35 4.74 -13.23
C GLN A 289 -12.18 5.24 -12.38
N PHE A 290 -11.18 5.82 -13.04
CA PHE A 290 -9.97 6.35 -12.39
C PHE A 290 -9.72 7.79 -12.86
N ILE A 291 -9.66 8.73 -11.91
CA ILE A 291 -9.40 10.15 -12.17
C ILE A 291 -8.26 10.69 -11.30
N THR A 292 -7.37 11.49 -11.88
CA THR A 292 -6.28 12.18 -11.17
C THR A 292 -6.40 13.68 -11.38
N GLY A 293 -5.89 14.49 -10.45
CA GLY A 293 -5.78 15.93 -10.68
C GLY A 293 -5.86 16.77 -9.42
N ASP A 294 -6.64 17.85 -9.49
CA ASP A 294 -6.79 18.76 -8.35
C ASP A 294 -7.57 18.05 -7.23
N HIS A 295 -6.86 17.70 -6.16
CA HIS A 295 -7.43 16.95 -5.04
C HIS A 295 -8.60 17.67 -4.36
N GLU A 296 -8.60 19.01 -4.33
CA GLU A 296 -9.65 19.80 -3.70
C GLU A 296 -10.87 19.86 -4.61
N ALA A 297 -10.67 20.19 -5.89
CA ALA A 297 -11.76 20.25 -6.86
C ALA A 297 -12.45 18.88 -7.06
N ILE A 298 -11.68 17.79 -7.14
CA ILE A 298 -12.20 16.43 -7.23
C ILE A 298 -12.91 16.05 -5.93
N GLY A 299 -12.26 16.28 -4.77
CA GLY A 299 -12.83 15.96 -3.46
C GLY A 299 -14.16 16.68 -3.19
N ASP A 300 -14.25 17.96 -3.56
CA ASP A 300 -15.47 18.75 -3.45
C ASP A 300 -16.58 18.24 -4.35
N ALA A 301 -16.27 17.91 -5.60
CA ALA A 301 -17.24 17.34 -6.53
C ALA A 301 -17.79 15.99 -6.05
N LEU A 302 -16.93 15.12 -5.51
CA LEU A 302 -17.31 13.80 -4.97
C LEU A 302 -18.16 13.92 -3.70
N THR A 303 -17.82 14.85 -2.81
CA THR A 303 -18.50 14.99 -1.50
C THR A 303 -19.80 15.78 -1.56
N SER A 304 -19.92 16.75 -2.48
CA SER A 304 -21.12 17.57 -2.66
C SER A 304 -22.19 16.95 -3.56
N SER A 305 -21.89 15.85 -4.25
CA SER A 305 -22.83 15.21 -5.18
C SER A 305 -23.85 14.32 -4.47
N ASP A 306 -25.14 14.55 -4.73
CA ASP A 306 -26.24 13.70 -4.26
C ASP A 306 -26.25 12.30 -4.89
N ALA A 307 -25.59 12.12 -6.04
CA ALA A 307 -25.50 10.82 -6.70
C ALA A 307 -24.54 9.89 -5.95
N VAL A 308 -23.48 10.42 -5.34
CA VAL A 308 -22.49 9.65 -4.59
C VAL A 308 -23.06 9.30 -3.21
N ARG A 309 -23.41 8.03 -3.00
CA ARG A 309 -24.03 7.54 -1.75
C ARG A 309 -23.02 7.03 -0.73
N LYS A 310 -21.77 6.82 -1.13
CA LYS A 310 -20.70 6.30 -0.26
C LYS A 310 -19.36 6.93 -0.63
N LEU A 311 -18.59 7.40 0.36
CA LEU A 311 -17.17 7.69 0.21
C LEU A 311 -16.35 6.71 1.05
N SER A 312 -15.29 6.17 0.48
CA SER A 312 -14.25 5.46 1.22
C SER A 312 -12.92 6.19 1.04
N PHE A 313 -12.27 6.55 2.14
CA PHE A 313 -11.01 7.27 2.13
C PHE A 313 -9.97 6.54 2.99
N THR A 314 -8.75 6.46 2.47
CA THR A 314 -7.58 6.13 3.28
C THR A 314 -6.54 7.25 3.14
N GLY A 315 -6.00 7.71 4.26
CA GLY A 315 -5.00 8.78 4.26
C GLY A 315 -4.87 9.46 5.62
N SER A 316 -4.48 10.74 5.63
CA SER A 316 -4.25 11.47 6.88
C SER A 316 -5.55 11.74 7.64
N THR A 317 -5.45 11.76 8.97
CA THR A 317 -6.60 12.00 9.86
C THR A 317 -7.27 13.35 9.59
N GLU A 318 -6.49 14.39 9.32
CA GLU A 318 -7.02 15.74 9.07
C GLU A 318 -7.83 15.83 7.77
N VAL A 319 -7.36 15.19 6.70
CA VAL A 319 -8.12 15.10 5.44
C VAL A 319 -9.38 14.25 5.65
N GLY A 320 -9.27 13.13 6.38
CA GLY A 320 -10.41 12.28 6.71
C GLY A 320 -11.52 13.02 7.45
N LYS A 321 -11.17 13.83 8.46
CA LYS A 321 -12.13 14.68 9.19
C LYS A 321 -12.78 15.71 8.27
N THR A 322 -11.98 16.36 7.42
CA THR A 322 -12.50 17.34 6.44
C THR A 322 -13.49 16.70 5.48
N LEU A 323 -13.17 15.53 4.93
CA LEU A 323 -14.05 14.77 4.05
C LEU A 323 -15.34 14.33 4.77
N ALA A 324 -15.24 13.90 6.02
CA ALA A 324 -16.39 13.50 6.83
C ALA A 324 -17.36 14.67 7.04
N VAL A 325 -16.85 15.85 7.38
CA VAL A 325 -17.65 17.08 7.51
C VAL A 325 -18.35 17.42 6.20
N LYS A 326 -17.64 17.38 5.07
CA LYS A 326 -18.24 17.64 3.75
C LYS A 326 -19.32 16.63 3.40
N CYS A 327 -19.11 15.34 3.70
CA CYS A 327 -20.08 14.26 3.45
C CYS A 327 -21.37 14.39 4.29
N ALA A 328 -21.33 15.08 5.44
CA ALA A 328 -22.50 15.25 6.28
C ALA A 328 -23.62 16.04 5.58
N ALA A 329 -23.28 16.90 4.61
CA ALA A 329 -24.25 17.70 3.85
C ALA A 329 -25.28 16.85 3.09
N THR A 330 -24.92 15.63 2.66
CA THR A 330 -25.79 14.70 1.93
C THR A 330 -26.03 13.39 2.67
N VAL A 331 -25.56 13.29 3.92
CA VAL A 331 -25.71 12.11 4.82
C VAL A 331 -25.28 10.80 4.16
N LYS A 332 -24.35 10.88 3.20
CA LYS A 332 -23.78 9.73 2.50
C LYS A 332 -22.87 8.93 3.43
N ASN A 333 -22.89 7.61 3.28
CA ASN A 333 -22.06 6.72 4.09
C ASN A 333 -20.57 7.03 3.90
N VAL A 334 -19.78 6.86 4.97
CA VAL A 334 -18.33 7.14 4.96
C VAL A 334 -17.60 5.98 5.64
N SER A 335 -16.56 5.45 4.99
CA SER A 335 -15.55 4.62 5.66
C SER A 335 -14.23 5.37 5.61
N LEU A 336 -13.55 5.45 6.74
CA LEU A 336 -12.30 6.16 6.90
C LEU A 336 -11.29 5.19 7.49
N GLU A 337 -10.12 5.08 6.88
CA GLU A 337 -8.96 4.41 7.47
C GLU A 337 -7.81 5.43 7.53
N LEU A 338 -7.53 5.90 8.73
CA LEU A 338 -6.75 7.12 8.98
C LEU A 338 -5.44 6.82 9.70
N GLY A 339 -4.73 7.88 10.09
CA GLY A 339 -3.42 7.78 10.73
C GLY A 339 -3.39 6.84 11.93
N GLY A 340 -2.29 6.12 12.06
CA GLY A 340 -1.98 5.25 13.20
C GLY A 340 -1.02 5.92 14.17
N ASN A 341 -0.68 5.20 15.23
CA ASN A 341 0.52 5.42 16.05
C ASN A 341 0.80 4.13 16.84
N ALA A 342 1.02 3.05 16.10
CA ALA A 342 0.88 1.70 16.60
C ALA A 342 1.89 1.37 17.72
N PRO A 343 1.42 0.97 18.91
CA PRO A 343 2.28 0.48 19.97
C PRO A 343 2.69 -0.97 19.70
N PHE A 344 3.94 -1.29 19.99
CA PHE A 344 4.51 -2.64 19.94
C PHE A 344 5.02 -3.00 21.34
N ILE A 345 4.28 -3.86 22.03
CA ILE A 345 4.47 -4.14 23.45
C ILE A 345 5.20 -5.47 23.63
N VAL A 346 6.30 -5.47 24.41
CA VAL A 346 7.10 -6.67 24.70
C VAL A 346 7.15 -6.89 26.21
N PHE A 347 6.46 -7.94 26.68
CA PHE A 347 6.41 -8.35 28.08
C PHE A 347 7.66 -9.15 28.50
N PRO A 348 7.96 -9.25 29.81
CA PRO A 348 9.18 -9.90 30.30
C PRO A 348 9.28 -11.39 29.96
N ASP A 349 8.15 -12.06 29.72
CA ASP A 349 8.07 -13.48 29.38
C ASP A 349 8.04 -13.74 27.86
N ALA A 350 8.12 -12.68 27.04
CA ALA A 350 8.08 -12.77 25.60
C ALA A 350 9.24 -13.60 25.04
N ASN A 351 9.00 -14.25 23.90
CA ASN A 351 10.11 -14.74 23.09
C ASN A 351 10.78 -13.55 22.38
N ILE A 352 11.94 -13.11 22.89
CA ILE A 352 12.65 -11.93 22.37
C ILE A 352 13.03 -12.08 20.90
N ASP A 353 13.49 -13.25 20.45
CA ASP A 353 13.85 -13.45 19.04
C ASP A 353 12.62 -13.34 18.12
N ALA A 354 11.47 -13.86 18.56
CA ALA A 354 10.21 -13.72 17.84
C ALA A 354 9.71 -12.26 17.83
N ALA A 355 9.87 -11.55 18.96
CA ALA A 355 9.53 -10.13 19.07
C ALA A 355 10.40 -9.27 18.14
N VAL A 356 11.72 -9.51 18.08
CA VAL A 356 12.63 -8.81 17.15
C VAL A 356 12.23 -9.07 15.70
N LYS A 357 11.95 -10.32 15.33
CA LYS A 357 11.46 -10.64 13.98
C LYS A 357 10.14 -9.91 13.66
N GLY A 358 9.21 -9.87 14.61
CA GLY A 358 7.96 -9.13 14.49
C GLY A 358 8.18 -7.62 14.37
N ALA A 359 9.14 -7.07 15.11
CA ALA A 359 9.50 -5.66 15.08
C ALA A 359 10.08 -5.27 13.71
N ILE A 360 10.98 -6.07 13.14
CA ILE A 360 11.52 -5.84 11.79
C ILE A 360 10.41 -5.82 10.75
N LEU A 361 9.54 -6.84 10.74
CA LEU A 361 8.45 -6.97 9.77
C LEU A 361 7.39 -5.86 9.89
N SER A 362 7.12 -5.40 11.10
CA SER A 362 6.10 -4.35 11.33
C SER A 362 6.66 -2.94 11.14
N LYS A 363 7.92 -2.67 11.50
CA LYS A 363 8.51 -1.32 11.42
C LYS A 363 9.02 -0.98 10.04
N PHE A 364 9.81 -1.86 9.44
CA PHE A 364 10.63 -1.50 8.29
C PHE A 364 10.01 -1.89 6.95
N ARG A 365 8.91 -2.64 6.95
CA ARG A 365 8.14 -2.88 5.71
C ARG A 365 7.73 -1.56 5.06
N ASN A 366 7.93 -1.44 3.75
CA ASN A 366 7.70 -0.24 2.96
C ASN A 366 8.46 1.00 3.49
N SER A 367 9.66 0.79 4.03
CA SER A 367 10.46 1.82 4.71
C SER A 367 9.70 2.54 5.83
N GLY A 368 8.81 1.83 6.53
CA GLY A 368 7.99 2.39 7.61
C GLY A 368 6.80 3.25 7.18
N GLN A 369 6.49 3.28 5.87
CA GLN A 369 5.40 4.06 5.28
C GLN A 369 4.10 3.25 5.21
N THR A 370 3.71 2.62 6.31
CA THR A 370 2.42 1.91 6.42
C THR A 370 1.64 2.41 7.62
N CYS A 371 0.33 2.58 7.49
CA CYS A 371 -0.57 3.01 8.57
C CYS A 371 -0.52 2.10 9.81
N VAL A 372 -0.28 0.80 9.61
CA VAL A 372 -0.12 -0.18 10.71
C VAL A 372 1.32 -0.37 11.16
N CYS A 373 2.31 0.33 10.59
CA CYS A 373 3.69 0.16 11.04
C CYS A 373 3.80 0.45 12.54
N ALA A 374 4.52 -0.40 13.26
CA ALA A 374 4.91 -0.11 14.63
C ALA A 374 5.62 1.26 14.66
N GLN A 375 5.32 2.08 15.65
CA GLN A 375 5.99 3.38 15.84
C GLN A 375 6.63 3.42 17.22
N ARG A 376 5.85 3.04 18.23
CA ARG A 376 6.19 3.14 19.65
C ARG A 376 6.43 1.75 20.21
N PHE A 377 7.68 1.43 20.49
CA PHE A 377 8.06 0.18 21.11
C PHE A 377 8.04 0.36 22.63
N ILE A 378 7.16 -0.37 23.30
CA ILE A 378 6.94 -0.31 24.75
C ILE A 378 7.45 -1.64 25.31
N VAL A 379 8.67 -1.63 25.85
CA VAL A 379 9.41 -2.86 26.17
C VAL A 379 9.65 -2.92 27.67
N HIS A 380 9.38 -4.06 28.29
CA HIS A 380 9.55 -4.20 29.73
C HIS A 380 11.02 -3.98 30.13
N GLU A 381 11.26 -3.25 31.22
CA GLU A 381 12.61 -2.86 31.65
C GLU A 381 13.58 -4.04 31.77
N SER A 382 13.10 -5.21 32.20
CA SER A 382 13.93 -6.40 32.40
C SER A 382 14.44 -7.05 31.11
N VAL A 383 13.89 -6.69 29.95
CA VAL A 383 14.27 -7.27 28.64
C VAL A 383 14.64 -6.22 27.59
N VAL A 384 14.59 -4.92 27.94
CA VAL A 384 14.83 -3.84 26.97
C VAL A 384 16.24 -3.86 26.38
N GLU A 385 17.25 -4.15 27.19
CA GLU A 385 18.65 -4.20 26.72
C GLU A 385 18.84 -5.31 25.67
N GLU A 386 18.35 -6.52 25.96
CA GLU A 386 18.44 -7.67 25.05
C GLU A 386 17.66 -7.40 23.75
N PHE A 387 16.42 -6.92 23.88
CA PHE A 387 15.56 -6.63 22.72
C PHE A 387 16.15 -5.52 21.85
N ALA A 388 16.51 -4.37 22.43
CA ALA A 388 17.00 -3.22 21.69
C ALA A 388 18.31 -3.51 20.97
N THR A 389 19.22 -4.24 21.62
CA THR A 389 20.50 -4.66 21.01
C THR A 389 20.27 -5.57 19.80
N LYS A 390 19.45 -6.61 19.96
CA LYS A 390 19.13 -7.54 18.86
C LYS A 390 18.37 -6.85 17.72
N PHE A 391 17.43 -5.98 18.07
CA PHE A 391 16.62 -5.25 17.08
C PHE A 391 17.47 -4.26 16.27
N ALA A 392 18.34 -3.48 16.92
CA ALA A 392 19.26 -2.58 16.24
C ALA A 392 20.25 -3.35 15.35
N ALA A 393 20.74 -4.50 15.80
CA ALA A 393 21.61 -5.35 15.00
C ALA A 393 20.92 -5.84 13.71
N GLU A 394 19.67 -6.29 13.79
CA GLU A 394 18.91 -6.71 12.61
C GLU A 394 18.51 -5.53 11.72
N ALA A 395 18.12 -4.39 12.29
CA ALA A 395 17.79 -3.19 11.53
C ALA A 395 18.99 -2.68 10.71
N LYS A 396 20.20 -2.71 11.28
CA LYS A 396 21.45 -2.32 10.62
C LYS A 396 21.81 -3.21 9.41
N ARG A 397 21.26 -4.43 9.35
CA ARG A 397 21.53 -5.38 8.24
C ARG A 397 20.67 -5.11 7.01
N LEU A 398 19.61 -4.32 7.14
CA LEU A 398 18.71 -3.99 6.05
C LEU A 398 19.42 -3.13 5.01
N VAL A 399 19.39 -3.55 3.75
CA VAL A 399 20.04 -2.85 2.65
C VAL A 399 19.13 -1.75 2.11
N VAL A 400 19.59 -0.50 2.18
CA VAL A 400 18.91 0.66 1.60
C VAL A 400 19.36 0.86 0.16
N GLY A 401 18.43 1.05 -0.77
CA GLY A 401 18.76 1.25 -2.18
C GLY A 401 17.54 1.36 -3.08
N ASP A 402 17.79 1.49 -4.39
CA ASP A 402 16.74 1.46 -5.42
C ASP A 402 15.92 0.17 -5.31
N GLY A 403 14.59 0.26 -5.40
CA GLY A 403 13.69 -0.88 -5.31
C GLY A 403 13.88 -1.92 -6.43
N PHE A 404 14.48 -1.54 -7.57
CA PHE A 404 14.92 -2.47 -8.62
C PHE A 404 16.25 -3.17 -8.29
N GLY A 405 16.97 -2.70 -7.27
CA GLY A 405 18.16 -3.36 -6.73
C GLY A 405 17.80 -4.72 -6.16
N GLY A 406 18.32 -5.80 -6.75
CA GLY A 406 17.95 -7.18 -6.40
C GLY A 406 18.28 -7.64 -4.97
N THR A 407 18.96 -6.81 -4.19
CA THR A 407 19.30 -7.04 -2.76
C THR A 407 18.72 -5.98 -1.83
N THR A 408 17.90 -5.07 -2.33
CA THR A 408 17.34 -3.96 -1.55
C THR A 408 16.25 -4.46 -0.61
N ASP A 409 16.38 -4.13 0.68
CA ASP A 409 15.35 -4.36 1.69
C ASP A 409 14.53 -3.10 1.97
N GLN A 410 15.10 -1.90 1.76
CA GLN A 410 14.48 -0.61 2.06
C GLN A 410 14.59 0.34 0.86
N GLY A 411 13.45 0.75 0.32
CA GLY A 411 13.35 1.75 -0.75
C GLY A 411 13.42 3.20 -0.22
N PRO A 412 13.36 4.20 -1.11
CA PRO A 412 13.27 5.60 -0.71
C PRO A 412 11.93 5.90 -0.02
N LEU A 413 11.89 7.01 0.71
CA LEU A 413 10.64 7.65 1.11
C LEU A 413 9.96 8.28 -0.12
N ILE A 414 8.64 8.46 -0.08
CA ILE A 414 7.90 8.88 -1.28
C ILE A 414 8.33 10.26 -1.80
N ASN A 415 8.62 11.22 -0.92
CA ASN A 415 8.95 12.59 -1.30
C ASN A 415 9.83 13.29 -0.25
N ALA A 416 10.26 14.51 -0.58
CA ALA A 416 11.12 15.32 0.28
C ALA A 416 10.45 15.72 1.61
N ASP A 417 9.12 15.84 1.65
CA ASP A 417 8.40 16.17 2.89
C ASP A 417 8.43 15.01 3.89
N ALA A 418 8.23 13.78 3.39
CA ALA A 418 8.39 12.59 4.21
C ALA A 418 9.81 12.49 4.80
N LEU A 419 10.83 12.75 3.99
CA LEU A 419 12.23 12.76 4.45
C LEU A 419 12.47 13.82 5.53
N ARG A 420 12.03 15.06 5.31
CA ARG A 420 12.16 16.16 6.28
C ARG A 420 11.45 15.85 7.60
N LYS A 421 10.28 15.21 7.55
CA LYS A 421 9.55 14.82 8.76
C LYS A 421 10.33 13.81 9.59
N VAL A 422 10.89 12.79 8.93
CA VAL A 422 11.71 11.77 9.59
C VAL A 422 12.92 12.41 10.29
N GLU A 423 13.66 13.27 9.58
CA GLU A 423 14.78 14.01 10.17
C GLU A 423 14.37 14.85 11.37
N SER A 424 13.28 15.60 11.25
CA SER A 424 12.77 16.44 12.34
C SER A 424 12.39 15.62 13.58
N HIS A 425 11.82 14.42 13.40
CA HIS A 425 11.45 13.56 14.52
C HIS A 425 12.68 12.98 15.23
N VAL A 426 13.69 12.55 14.47
CA VAL A 426 14.95 12.04 15.03
C VAL A 426 15.71 13.16 15.75
N ASP A 427 15.82 14.33 15.13
CA ASP A 427 16.46 15.51 15.74
C ASP A 427 15.79 15.94 17.04
N ASP A 428 14.45 15.96 17.08
CA ASP A 428 13.68 16.28 18.30
C ASP A 428 13.96 15.27 19.42
N ALA A 429 13.94 13.98 19.10
CA ALA A 429 14.21 12.92 20.07
C ALA A 429 15.63 13.01 20.64
N VAL A 430 16.64 13.16 19.80
CA VAL A 430 18.05 13.27 20.23
C VAL A 430 18.27 14.53 21.08
N LYS A 431 17.68 15.67 20.72
CA LYS A 431 17.77 16.91 21.52
C LYS A 431 17.13 16.77 22.91
N LYS A 432 16.17 15.86 23.06
CA LYS A 432 15.49 15.55 24.32
C LYS A 432 16.10 14.38 25.08
N GLY A 433 17.22 13.82 24.60
CA GLY A 433 17.98 12.80 25.32
C GLY A 433 17.85 11.38 24.80
N ALA A 434 17.12 11.13 23.71
CA ALA A 434 17.11 9.80 23.10
C ALA A 434 18.49 9.42 22.57
N VAL A 435 18.81 8.12 22.65
CA VAL A 435 20.08 7.56 22.16
C VAL A 435 19.83 6.80 20.87
N VAL A 436 20.65 7.08 19.84
CA VAL A 436 20.63 6.38 18.55
C VAL A 436 21.48 5.11 18.63
N LEU A 437 20.87 3.93 18.47
CA LEU A 437 21.59 2.65 18.44
C LEU A 437 22.11 2.28 17.04
N CYS A 438 21.38 2.67 16.00
CA CYS A 438 21.79 2.54 14.60
C CYS A 438 21.05 3.55 13.72
N GLY A 439 21.61 3.85 12.55
CA GLY A 439 21.05 4.81 11.60
C GLY A 439 21.07 6.24 12.16
N GLY A 440 20.00 7.00 11.88
CA GLY A 440 19.87 8.40 12.26
C GLY A 440 20.29 9.39 11.17
N GLU A 441 20.65 8.90 9.98
CA GLU A 441 21.12 9.73 8.87
C GLU A 441 20.46 9.39 7.53
N ARG A 442 20.58 10.34 6.59
CA ARG A 442 20.31 10.09 5.17
C ARG A 442 21.32 9.09 4.61
N VAL A 443 20.87 8.30 3.64
CA VAL A 443 21.74 7.40 2.87
C VAL A 443 21.81 7.89 1.43
N PHE A 444 22.97 7.76 0.80
CA PHE A 444 23.16 8.04 -0.62
C PHE A 444 23.68 6.77 -1.29
N PRO A 445 22.81 5.94 -1.89
CA PRO A 445 23.21 4.70 -2.54
C PRO A 445 24.25 4.95 -3.66
N GLU A 446 25.15 3.99 -3.89
CA GLU A 446 26.22 4.14 -4.90
C GLU A 446 25.68 4.57 -6.27
N GLY A 447 26.28 5.61 -6.85
CA GLY A 447 25.86 6.18 -8.14
C GLY A 447 24.83 7.32 -8.03
N SER A 448 24.36 7.64 -6.83
CA SER A 448 23.66 8.91 -6.57
C SER A 448 24.65 10.07 -6.45
N GLU A 449 24.45 11.15 -7.22
CA GLU A 449 25.16 12.42 -6.99
C GLU A 449 24.62 13.07 -5.72
N GLU A 450 25.49 13.45 -4.77
CA GLU A 450 25.14 14.41 -3.72
C GLU A 450 24.77 15.74 -4.38
N GLY A 451 23.48 16.02 -4.53
CA GLY A 451 23.01 17.29 -5.06
C GLY A 451 21.82 17.81 -4.29
N ARG A 452 22.07 18.76 -3.37
CA ARG A 452 21.02 19.67 -2.90
C ARG A 452 20.56 20.48 -4.11
N SER A 453 19.40 20.17 -4.66
CA SER A 453 18.65 21.16 -5.44
C SER A 453 17.85 22.00 -4.45
N PRO A 454 18.08 23.33 -4.37
CA PRO A 454 17.28 24.20 -3.51
C PRO A 454 15.82 24.31 -3.98
N GLU A 455 15.54 24.00 -5.25
CA GLU A 455 14.24 24.24 -5.90
C GLU A 455 13.80 23.10 -6.85
N GLY A 456 14.34 21.88 -6.70
CA GLY A 456 13.99 20.72 -7.54
C GLY A 456 14.13 19.38 -6.82
N PRO A 457 13.83 18.24 -7.47
CA PRO A 457 13.97 16.91 -6.86
C PRO A 457 15.40 16.72 -6.34
N LEU A 458 15.54 16.11 -5.16
CA LEU A 458 16.85 15.78 -4.60
C LEU A 458 17.58 14.84 -5.55
N LYS A 459 18.73 15.29 -6.09
CA LYS A 459 19.63 14.40 -6.81
C LYS A 459 20.14 13.38 -5.77
N GLY A 460 19.80 12.11 -6.00
CA GLY A 460 20.14 11.00 -5.11
C GLY A 460 19.01 10.39 -4.29
N GLY A 461 17.75 10.78 -4.53
CA GLY A 461 16.57 10.12 -3.97
C GLY A 461 16.30 10.44 -2.50
N HIS A 462 15.21 9.89 -1.97
CA HIS A 462 14.73 10.18 -0.61
C HIS A 462 15.06 9.06 0.39
N PHE A 463 16.32 8.62 0.45
CA PHE A 463 16.71 7.49 1.29
C PHE A 463 17.07 7.90 2.73
N TYR A 464 16.66 7.10 3.70
CA TYR A 464 16.96 7.29 5.11
C TYR A 464 17.30 5.94 5.77
N ALA A 465 18.30 5.93 6.65
CA ALA A 465 18.76 4.71 7.29
C ALA A 465 17.70 4.15 8.28
N PRO A 466 17.47 2.83 8.32
CA PRO A 466 16.77 2.18 9.42
C PRO A 466 17.33 2.61 10.77
N THR A 467 16.50 3.27 11.57
CA THR A 467 16.90 3.95 12.79
C THR A 467 16.22 3.34 13.99
N VAL A 468 16.99 3.03 15.03
CA VAL A 468 16.48 2.55 16.32
C VAL A 468 16.94 3.51 17.41
N LEU A 469 15.96 4.11 18.09
CA LEU A 469 16.13 5.03 19.21
C LEU A 469 15.74 4.33 20.50
N VAL A 470 16.52 4.54 21.56
CA VAL A 470 16.19 4.14 22.95
C VAL A 470 16.13 5.36 23.85
N GLU A 471 15.68 5.15 25.09
CA GLU A 471 15.45 6.23 26.06
C GLU A 471 14.42 7.25 25.54
N CYS A 472 13.43 6.77 24.78
CA CYS A 472 12.34 7.60 24.30
C CYS A 472 11.22 7.73 25.35
N ASP A 473 10.53 8.86 25.32
CA ASP A 473 9.39 9.14 26.20
C ASP A 473 8.27 9.90 25.46
N ALA A 474 7.21 10.23 26.19
CA ALA A 474 6.04 10.93 25.66
C ALA A 474 6.30 12.41 25.30
N ASP A 475 7.44 12.98 25.69
CA ASP A 475 7.80 14.37 25.37
C ASP A 475 8.41 14.51 23.97
N MET A 476 8.82 13.39 23.37
CA MET A 476 9.42 13.33 22.02
C MET A 476 8.37 13.18 20.90
N ALA A 477 8.57 13.90 19.80
CA ALA A 477 7.65 13.89 18.64
C ALA A 477 7.46 12.48 18.06
N VAL A 478 8.55 11.71 17.94
CA VAL A 478 8.54 10.32 17.45
C VAL A 478 7.61 9.38 18.23
N PHE A 479 7.29 9.73 19.49
CA PHE A 479 6.42 8.95 20.35
C PHE A 479 4.97 9.47 20.40
N ARG A 480 4.70 10.70 19.95
CA ARG A 480 3.33 11.25 19.91
C ARG A 480 2.72 11.26 18.52
N GLU A 481 3.55 11.41 17.51
CA GLU A 481 3.16 11.64 16.13
C GLU A 481 3.60 10.49 15.24
N GLU A 482 2.83 10.22 14.19
CA GLU A 482 3.18 9.20 13.21
C GLU A 482 4.37 9.66 12.36
N THR A 483 5.53 9.04 12.55
CA THR A 483 6.75 9.38 11.80
C THR A 483 6.64 9.03 10.31
N PHE A 484 5.93 7.95 9.98
CA PHE A 484 5.74 7.43 8.61
C PHE A 484 7.05 7.23 7.83
N GLY A 485 8.07 6.72 8.53
CA GLY A 485 9.38 6.39 7.99
C GLY A 485 10.11 5.34 8.86
N PRO A 486 11.35 4.98 8.51
CA PRO A 486 12.05 3.82 9.07
C PRO A 486 12.71 4.15 10.42
N VAL A 487 11.93 4.65 11.38
CA VAL A 487 12.39 5.02 12.74
C VAL A 487 11.57 4.27 13.79
N ALA A 488 12.25 3.53 14.66
CA ALA A 488 11.66 2.89 15.84
C ALA A 488 12.06 3.64 17.11
N ALA A 489 11.09 4.00 17.94
CA ALA A 489 11.31 4.64 19.24
C ALA A 489 10.97 3.68 20.38
N ILE A 490 11.95 3.37 21.23
CA ILE A 490 11.82 2.42 22.35
C ILE A 490 11.72 3.18 23.67
N ALA A 491 10.64 2.92 24.39
CA ALA A 491 10.38 3.35 25.76
C ALA A 491 10.21 2.12 26.68
N THR A 492 10.50 2.28 27.97
CA THR A 492 10.37 1.22 28.96
C THR A 492 9.06 1.27 29.75
N PHE A 493 8.66 0.14 30.31
CA PHE A 493 7.59 0.05 31.31
C PHE A 493 7.93 -1.01 32.38
N GLU A 494 7.25 -0.93 33.52
CA GLU A 494 7.42 -1.82 34.68
C GLU A 494 6.18 -2.69 34.96
N THR A 495 4.99 -2.20 34.63
CA THR A 495 3.72 -2.90 34.93
C THR A 495 2.80 -3.03 33.71
N GLU A 496 2.00 -4.09 33.67
CA GLU A 496 0.97 -4.30 32.64
C GLU A 496 0.05 -3.07 32.49
N ALA A 497 -0.38 -2.48 33.61
CA ALA A 497 -1.22 -1.28 33.63
C ALA A 497 -0.53 -0.07 32.99
N GLN A 498 0.78 0.12 33.25
CA GLN A 498 1.56 1.19 32.62
C GLN A 498 1.70 0.97 31.12
N ALA A 499 1.98 -0.26 30.66
CA ALA A 499 2.06 -0.57 29.23
C ALA A 499 0.76 -0.25 28.50
N ILE A 500 -0.38 -0.62 29.08
CA ILE A 500 -1.71 -0.32 28.54
C ILE A 500 -1.94 1.20 28.50
N ALA A 501 -1.64 1.91 29.59
CA ALA A 501 -1.80 3.36 29.65
C ALA A 501 -0.94 4.08 28.60
N MET A 502 0.33 3.68 28.44
CA MET A 502 1.21 4.20 27.40
C MET A 502 0.70 3.86 25.99
N ALA A 503 0.23 2.63 25.77
CA ALA A 503 -0.29 2.20 24.49
C ALA A 503 -1.56 2.98 24.10
N ASN A 504 -2.48 3.21 25.04
CA ASN A 504 -3.72 3.93 24.81
C ASN A 504 -3.56 5.46 24.88
N ALA A 505 -2.38 5.98 25.23
CA ALA A 505 -2.08 7.40 25.18
C ALA A 505 -2.05 7.90 23.73
N GLY A 506 -2.97 8.79 23.39
CA GLY A 506 -3.12 9.37 22.06
C GLY A 506 -4.55 9.23 21.52
N ARG A 507 -4.73 9.70 20.28
CA ARG A 507 -6.05 9.70 19.60
C ARG A 507 -6.21 8.57 18.58
N ALA A 508 -5.09 7.97 18.15
CA ALA A 508 -5.06 6.87 17.22
C ALA A 508 -5.51 5.55 17.89
N GLY A 509 -6.07 4.66 17.08
CA GLY A 509 -6.59 3.36 17.50
C GLY A 509 -6.64 2.37 16.33
N LEU A 510 -5.65 2.38 15.43
CA LEU A 510 -5.63 1.52 14.24
C LEU A 510 -5.15 0.10 14.56
N ALA A 511 -3.83 -0.09 14.67
CA ALA A 511 -3.20 -1.37 14.97
C ALA A 511 -2.30 -1.27 16.20
N SER A 512 -2.12 -2.41 16.86
CA SER A 512 -1.21 -2.60 18.00
C SER A 512 -0.61 -4.00 17.93
N TYR A 513 0.50 -4.23 18.63
CA TYR A 513 1.19 -5.50 18.65
C TYR A 513 1.57 -5.86 20.08
N VAL A 514 1.40 -7.12 20.47
CA VAL A 514 1.66 -7.63 21.82
C VAL A 514 2.44 -8.92 21.76
N PHE A 515 3.56 -8.98 22.47
CA PHE A 515 4.40 -10.17 22.61
C PHE A 515 4.48 -10.59 24.08
N THR A 516 3.98 -11.79 24.38
CA THR A 516 3.97 -12.45 25.70
C THR A 516 3.69 -13.94 25.49
N ARG A 517 4.17 -14.81 26.39
CA ARG A 517 3.85 -16.25 26.39
C ARG A 517 2.68 -16.58 27.31
N ASP A 518 2.33 -15.68 28.23
CA ASP A 518 1.19 -15.83 29.11
C ASP A 518 -0.13 -15.47 28.41
N ASN A 519 -0.97 -16.48 28.21
CA ASN A 519 -2.27 -16.29 27.56
C ASN A 519 -3.22 -15.39 28.35
N ALA A 520 -3.12 -15.38 29.69
CA ALA A 520 -3.98 -14.54 30.51
C ALA A 520 -3.64 -13.06 30.33
N THR A 521 -2.35 -12.72 30.32
CA THR A 521 -1.82 -11.39 29.99
C THR A 521 -2.20 -10.99 28.58
N LEU A 522 -1.98 -11.87 27.60
CA LEU A 522 -2.34 -11.59 26.22
C LEU A 522 -3.83 -11.24 26.07
N TRP A 523 -4.72 -12.00 26.71
CA TRP A 523 -6.16 -11.75 26.69
C TRP A 523 -6.53 -10.40 27.33
N ARG A 524 -6.10 -10.16 28.58
CA ARG A 524 -6.38 -8.90 29.30
C ARG A 524 -5.88 -7.67 28.54
N VAL A 525 -4.65 -7.74 28.03
CA VAL A 525 -4.05 -6.63 27.28
C VAL A 525 -4.79 -6.42 25.95
N SER A 526 -5.14 -7.50 25.24
CA SER A 526 -5.86 -7.39 23.96
C SER A 526 -7.24 -6.76 24.12
N GLU A 527 -7.97 -7.07 25.20
CA GLU A 527 -9.26 -6.43 25.52
C GLU A 527 -9.11 -4.97 25.96
N ALA A 528 -8.04 -4.64 26.68
CA ALA A 528 -7.81 -3.30 27.20
C ALA A 528 -7.23 -2.32 26.16
N LEU A 529 -6.62 -2.82 25.09
CA LEU A 529 -6.09 -2.00 24.01
C LEU A 529 -7.24 -1.40 23.17
N GLU A 530 -7.30 -0.07 23.12
CA GLU A 530 -8.32 0.67 22.37
C GLU A 530 -7.91 0.82 20.88
N TYR A 531 -7.73 -0.32 20.22
CA TYR A 531 -7.26 -0.46 18.84
C TYR A 531 -8.15 -1.41 18.03
N GLY A 532 -8.37 -1.09 16.75
CA GLY A 532 -9.16 -1.92 15.84
C GLY A 532 -8.53 -3.28 15.51
N ILE A 533 -7.21 -3.37 15.59
CA ILE A 533 -6.43 -4.55 15.22
C ILE A 533 -5.33 -4.80 16.27
N VAL A 534 -5.26 -6.04 16.77
CA VAL A 534 -4.23 -6.47 17.74
C VAL A 534 -3.46 -7.67 17.16
N GLY A 535 -2.16 -7.48 16.90
CA GLY A 535 -1.25 -8.54 16.50
C GLY A 535 -0.65 -9.24 17.72
N ALA A 536 -1.04 -10.48 17.98
CA ALA A 536 -0.52 -11.28 19.08
C ALA A 536 0.65 -12.16 18.61
N ASN A 537 1.85 -11.94 19.17
CA ASN A 537 3.06 -12.70 18.85
C ASN A 537 3.42 -12.74 17.35
N THR A 538 2.98 -11.74 16.59
CA THR A 538 3.25 -11.57 15.15
C THR A 538 3.36 -10.09 14.80
N GLY A 539 4.26 -9.74 13.89
CA GLY A 539 4.33 -8.40 13.30
C GLY A 539 3.50 -8.24 12.00
N MET A 540 2.90 -9.33 11.53
CA MET A 540 2.18 -9.40 10.26
C MET A 540 0.74 -9.86 10.49
N ILE A 541 -0.21 -8.97 10.15
CA ILE A 541 -1.64 -9.14 10.44
C ILE A 541 -2.56 -8.94 9.22
N SER A 542 -1.99 -8.46 8.11
CA SER A 542 -2.74 -8.08 6.91
C SER A 542 -3.23 -9.31 6.14
N THR A 543 -4.54 -9.41 5.94
CA THR A 543 -5.21 -10.45 5.14
C THR A 543 -6.54 -9.92 4.60
N ALA A 544 -6.99 -10.41 3.44
CA ALA A 544 -8.28 -10.02 2.87
C ALA A 544 -9.49 -10.57 3.64
N SER A 545 -9.31 -11.64 4.42
CA SER A 545 -10.40 -12.34 5.12
C SER A 545 -10.77 -11.77 6.48
N ALA A 546 -9.96 -10.86 7.03
CA ALA A 546 -10.18 -10.26 8.35
C ALA A 546 -10.68 -8.81 8.22
N PRO A 547 -11.49 -8.32 9.18
CA PRO A 547 -11.87 -6.91 9.22
C PRO A 547 -10.67 -6.04 9.57
N PHE A 548 -10.35 -5.10 8.68
CA PHE A 548 -9.27 -4.13 8.82
C PHE A 548 -9.85 -2.74 8.96
N GLY A 549 -9.50 -2.01 10.02
CA GLY A 549 -9.92 -0.63 10.23
C GLY A 549 -9.71 -0.21 11.66
N GLY A 550 -9.77 1.10 11.92
CA GLY A 550 -9.46 1.67 13.22
C GLY A 550 -10.64 1.80 14.17
N MET A 551 -10.29 2.13 15.41
CA MET A 551 -11.15 2.75 16.41
C MET A 551 -10.73 4.21 16.61
N ARG A 552 -11.48 4.98 17.39
CA ARG A 552 -11.16 6.37 17.75
C ARG A 552 -10.94 7.24 16.50
N GLU A 553 -9.92 8.10 16.47
CA GLU A 553 -9.63 8.95 15.31
C GLU A 553 -8.93 8.21 14.15
N SER A 554 -8.62 6.92 14.31
CA SER A 554 -8.06 6.12 13.20
C SER A 554 -9.10 5.65 12.19
N GLY A 555 -10.39 5.92 12.43
CA GLY A 555 -11.39 5.82 11.37
C GLY A 555 -12.71 5.18 11.78
N ILE A 556 -13.53 4.93 10.75
CA ILE A 556 -14.88 4.35 10.84
C ILE A 556 -15.07 3.33 9.73
N GLY A 557 -15.83 2.27 10.01
CA GLY A 557 -16.04 1.15 9.10
C GLY A 557 -14.91 0.13 9.08
N ARG A 558 -15.08 -0.94 8.32
CA ARG A 558 -14.08 -2.02 8.14
C ARG A 558 -13.91 -2.38 6.68
N GLU A 559 -12.69 -2.74 6.29
CA GLU A 559 -12.37 -3.30 4.98
C GLU A 559 -11.94 -4.76 5.13
N GLY A 560 -12.07 -5.58 4.09
CA GLY A 560 -11.81 -7.02 4.20
C GLY A 560 -12.85 -7.78 5.05
N GLY A 561 -12.75 -9.10 5.01
CA GLY A 561 -13.73 -10.01 5.60
C GLY A 561 -15.14 -9.81 5.03
N LYS A 562 -16.14 -10.38 5.71
CA LYS A 562 -17.55 -10.12 5.38
C LYS A 562 -17.96 -8.66 5.66
N HIS A 563 -17.37 -8.05 6.68
CA HIS A 563 -17.70 -6.69 7.12
C HIS A 563 -17.36 -5.65 6.05
N GLY A 564 -16.28 -5.86 5.28
CA GLY A 564 -15.93 -4.99 4.17
C GLY A 564 -16.97 -4.96 3.05
N LEU A 565 -17.73 -6.04 2.84
CA LEU A 565 -18.85 -6.05 1.90
C LEU A 565 -20.05 -5.26 2.46
N GLU A 566 -20.30 -5.37 3.75
CA GLU A 566 -21.42 -4.72 4.45
C GLU A 566 -21.36 -3.19 4.36
N GLU A 567 -20.16 -2.59 4.32
CA GLU A 567 -19.97 -1.13 4.13
C GLU A 567 -20.54 -0.58 2.81
N TYR A 568 -20.81 -1.46 1.84
CA TYR A 568 -21.35 -1.10 0.52
C TYR A 568 -22.78 -1.61 0.32
N LEU A 569 -23.45 -2.05 1.39
CA LEU A 569 -24.82 -2.55 1.37
C LEU A 569 -25.71 -1.76 2.35
N GLU A 570 -26.93 -1.44 1.90
CA GLU A 570 -28.02 -0.96 2.74
C GLU A 570 -28.93 -2.11 3.16
N VAL A 571 -29.38 -2.06 4.42
CA VAL A 571 -30.40 -3.00 4.92
C VAL A 571 -31.78 -2.41 4.64
N LYS A 572 -32.58 -3.14 3.86
CA LYS A 572 -33.97 -2.79 3.57
C LYS A 572 -34.92 -3.73 4.31
N TYR A 573 -35.68 -3.15 5.24
CA TYR A 573 -36.80 -3.79 5.92
C TYR A 573 -38.03 -3.86 5.02
N LEU A 574 -38.59 -5.06 4.88
CA LEU A 574 -39.86 -5.31 4.20
C LEU A 574 -40.81 -6.03 5.17
N CYS A 575 -41.94 -5.38 5.46
CA CYS A 575 -43.07 -5.99 6.17
C CYS A 575 -44.17 -6.31 5.16
N MET A 576 -44.44 -7.58 4.95
CA MET A 576 -45.53 -8.03 4.08
C MET A 576 -46.73 -8.40 4.95
N ALA A 577 -47.85 -7.71 4.79
CA ALA A 577 -49.14 -7.99 5.44
C ALA A 577 -50.13 -8.60 4.45
N GLY A 578 -51.31 -9.02 4.92
CA GLY A 578 -52.35 -9.63 4.09
C GLY A 578 -51.99 -11.06 3.68
N LEU A 579 -51.32 -11.78 4.57
CA LEU A 579 -50.80 -13.12 4.32
C LEU A 579 -51.71 -14.24 4.87
N ASP A 580 -52.73 -13.95 5.71
CA ASP A 580 -53.91 -14.84 5.90
C ASP A 580 -55.07 -14.29 6.78
N GLU A 581 -56.33 -14.56 6.39
CA GLU A 581 -57.52 -14.54 7.28
C GLU A 581 -57.77 -15.89 7.99
N LYS A 582 -57.10 -16.99 7.59
CA LYS A 582 -57.35 -18.35 8.14
C LYS A 582 -56.06 -19.09 8.47
N ARG A 583 -55.60 -18.90 9.72
CA ARG A 583 -54.47 -19.60 10.35
C ARG A 583 -54.44 -21.12 10.08
N ARG A 584 -53.23 -21.66 9.92
CA ARG A 584 -52.89 -23.07 10.18
C ARG A 584 -51.84 -23.23 11.29
N PRO A 585 -51.82 -24.40 11.97
CA PRO A 585 -51.53 -24.54 13.39
C PRO A 585 -50.13 -25.14 13.66
N TRP A 586 -49.10 -24.56 13.04
CA TRP A 586 -47.71 -24.89 13.36
C TRP A 586 -46.96 -23.66 13.84
#